data_AF-A0A9E1W169-F1
#
_entry.id   AF-A0A9E1W169-F1
#
_cell.length_a   1.000
_cell.length_b   1.000
_cell.length_c   1.000
_cell.angle_alpha   90.00
_cell.angle_beta   90.00
_cell.angle_gamma   90.00
#
_symmetry.space_group_name_H-M   'P 1'
#
loop_
_entity.id
_entity.type
_entity.pdbx_description
1 polymer ?
#
loop_
_entity_poly.entity_id
_entity_poly.type
_entity_poly.pdbx_seq_one_letter_code
_entity_poly.pdbx_strand_id
1 'polypeptide(L)'
;PWFVFFQKDAKLKAKDPPKNMQFAMISLSIICILIGIFPNVLYQMLPYDVNYIPYTFDHVFFQLQLLLFSGLAFFLMLKYLKRTLTLTLEFDWFWRKFSKILIKEFDIHAERTASNIMNKYIKIFDKTIKTLYKHHGPSGILGRTWPTGNMAFWTTVILASYLIIYLL
;
A
#
# COMPACT_ATOMS: atom_id res chain seq x y z
N PRO A 1 11.25 3.85 -34.41
CA PRO A 1 9.92 4.42 -34.72
C PRO A 1 9.39 4.16 -36.15
N TRP A 2 10.20 3.67 -37.09
CA TRP A 2 9.76 3.38 -38.47
C TRP A 2 8.53 2.48 -38.55
N PHE A 3 8.53 1.35 -37.82
CA PHE A 3 7.42 0.40 -37.81
C PHE A 3 6.10 0.94 -37.24
N VAL A 4 6.15 1.99 -36.43
CA VAL A 4 4.95 2.58 -35.81
C VAL A 4 4.31 3.62 -36.73
N PHE A 5 5.11 4.48 -37.38
CA PHE A 5 4.61 5.61 -38.16
C PHE A 5 4.53 5.37 -39.67
N PHE A 6 5.41 4.52 -40.22
CA PHE A 6 5.58 4.35 -41.67
C PHE A 6 5.31 2.92 -42.17
N GLN A 7 4.85 2.02 -41.30
CA GLN A 7 4.46 0.67 -41.71
C GLN A 7 3.02 0.64 -42.26
N LYS A 8 2.66 -0.48 -42.89
CA LYS A 8 1.30 -0.75 -43.37
C LYS A 8 0.27 -0.47 -42.28
N ASP A 9 -0.65 0.43 -42.58
CA ASP A 9 -1.73 0.81 -41.68
C ASP A 9 -2.61 -0.41 -41.32
N ALA A 10 -2.81 -0.61 -40.02
CA ALA A 10 -3.67 -1.65 -39.48
C ALA A 10 -5.17 -1.28 -39.51
N LYS A 11 -5.51 -0.05 -39.93
CA LYS A 11 -6.88 0.50 -40.00
C LYS A 11 -7.63 0.43 -38.68
N LEU A 12 -6.90 0.48 -37.57
CA LEU A 12 -7.46 0.47 -36.22
C LEU A 12 -7.95 1.87 -35.87
N LYS A 13 -9.19 1.98 -35.38
CA LYS A 13 -9.71 3.25 -34.84
C LYS A 13 -9.10 3.49 -33.46
N ALA A 14 -7.99 4.23 -33.42
CA ALA A 14 -7.41 4.72 -32.19
C ALA A 14 -8.12 6.01 -31.74
N LYS A 15 -8.24 6.20 -30.41
CA LYS A 15 -8.74 7.43 -29.81
C LYS A 15 -7.57 8.18 -29.18
N ASP A 16 -7.59 9.51 -29.29
CA ASP A 16 -6.62 10.35 -28.59
C ASP A 16 -6.67 10.14 -27.07
N PRO A 17 -5.52 10.28 -26.37
CA PRO A 17 -5.46 10.14 -24.92
C PRO A 17 -6.35 11.20 -24.23
N PRO A 18 -6.84 10.92 -23.01
CA PRO A 18 -7.67 11.87 -22.27
C PRO A 18 -6.90 13.17 -21.98
N LYS A 19 -7.64 14.28 -21.81
CA LYS A 19 -7.04 15.63 -21.65
C LYS A 19 -6.00 15.72 -20.52
N ASN A 20 -6.23 15.03 -19.40
CA ASN A 20 -5.29 15.01 -18.28
C ASN A 20 -3.93 14.40 -18.67
N MET A 21 -3.95 13.36 -19.49
CA MET A 21 -2.72 12.72 -20.00
C MET A 21 -2.01 13.64 -21.01
N GLN A 22 -2.77 14.31 -21.88
CA GLN A 22 -2.19 15.29 -22.82
C GLN A 22 -1.52 16.45 -22.08
N PHE A 23 -2.17 17.00 -21.06
CA PHE A 23 -1.59 18.08 -20.26
C PHE A 23 -0.28 17.64 -19.59
N ALA A 24 -0.24 16.44 -19.01
CA ALA A 24 0.98 15.89 -18.44
C ALA A 24 2.10 15.74 -19.48
N MET A 25 1.78 15.23 -20.68
CA MET A 25 2.75 15.09 -21.78
C MET A 25 3.31 16.45 -22.22
N ILE A 26 2.46 17.47 -22.35
CA ILE A 26 2.87 18.83 -22.74
C ILE A 26 3.71 19.47 -21.64
N SER A 27 3.29 19.37 -20.39
CA SER A 27 4.05 19.92 -19.26
C SER A 27 5.44 19.30 -19.19
N LEU A 28 5.55 17.98 -19.35
CA LEU A 28 6.83 17.29 -19.30
C LEU A 28 7.70 17.63 -20.53
N SER A 29 7.12 17.75 -21.72
CA SER A 29 7.89 18.11 -22.92
C SER A 29 8.49 19.53 -22.80
N ILE A 30 7.75 20.48 -22.24
CA ILE A 30 8.26 21.82 -21.94
C ILE A 30 9.46 21.74 -21.00
N ILE A 31 9.35 20.97 -19.90
CA ILE A 31 10.45 20.79 -18.95
C ILE A 31 11.68 20.17 -19.63
N CYS A 32 11.50 19.12 -20.44
CA CYS A 32 12.59 18.47 -21.17
C CYS A 32 13.30 19.43 -22.14
N ILE A 33 12.53 20.25 -22.87
CA ILE A 33 13.09 21.25 -23.80
C ILE A 33 13.86 22.31 -23.02
N LEU A 34 13.30 22.84 -21.93
CA LEU A 34 13.95 23.87 -21.11
C LEU A 34 15.27 23.37 -20.51
N ILE A 35 15.28 22.19 -19.89
CA ILE A 35 16.50 21.62 -19.31
C ILE A 35 17.52 21.28 -20.41
N GLY A 36 17.06 20.80 -21.56
CA GLY A 36 17.93 20.52 -22.71
C GLY A 36 18.64 21.78 -23.20
N ILE A 37 17.89 22.86 -23.46
CA ILE A 37 18.46 24.12 -23.97
C ILE A 37 19.30 24.84 -22.91
N PHE A 38 18.86 24.81 -21.65
CA PHE A 38 19.50 25.50 -20.53
C PHE A 38 20.03 24.51 -19.47
N PRO A 39 21.11 23.77 -19.77
CA PRO A 39 21.68 22.77 -18.84
C PRO A 39 22.19 23.41 -17.55
N ASN A 40 22.51 24.70 -17.57
CA ASN A 40 22.96 25.45 -16.40
C ASN A 40 21.93 25.45 -15.26
N VAL A 41 20.63 25.38 -15.58
CA VAL A 41 19.56 25.27 -14.56
C VAL A 41 19.77 24.02 -13.70
N LEU A 42 20.23 22.92 -14.29
CA LEU A 42 20.56 21.69 -13.57
C LEU A 42 21.90 21.83 -12.83
N TYR A 43 22.93 22.39 -13.47
CA TYR A 43 24.27 22.49 -12.88
C TYR A 43 24.30 23.34 -11.60
N GLN A 44 23.48 24.37 -11.50
CA GLN A 44 23.35 25.17 -10.27
C GLN A 44 22.77 24.39 -9.09
N MET A 45 22.06 23.28 -9.33
CA MET A 45 21.51 22.44 -8.27
C MET A 45 22.51 21.37 -7.80
N LEU A 46 23.62 21.18 -8.50
CA LEU A 46 24.61 20.19 -8.12
C LEU A 46 25.45 20.70 -6.93
N PRO A 47 25.79 19.82 -5.98
CA PRO A 47 26.58 20.19 -4.81
C PRO A 47 28.07 20.46 -5.12
N TYR A 48 28.54 20.14 -6.32
CA TYR A 48 29.93 20.30 -6.75
C TYR A 48 29.99 21.02 -8.10
N ASP A 49 31.05 21.81 -8.30
CA ASP A 49 31.26 22.55 -9.55
C ASP A 49 31.48 21.61 -10.75
N VAL A 50 30.75 21.89 -11.83
CA VAL A 50 30.83 21.13 -13.08
C VAL A 50 31.25 22.05 -14.22
N ASN A 51 32.48 21.87 -14.70
CA ASN A 51 33.02 22.57 -15.87
C ASN A 51 32.80 21.78 -17.17
N TYR A 52 31.58 21.31 -17.39
CA TYR A 52 31.22 20.54 -18.59
C TYR A 52 30.40 21.40 -19.56
N ILE A 53 30.82 21.44 -20.83
CA ILE A 53 30.16 22.18 -21.89
C ILE A 53 29.48 21.17 -22.83
N PRO A 54 28.16 20.97 -22.74
CA PRO A 54 27.47 19.90 -23.47
C PRO A 54 27.39 20.12 -24.98
N TYR A 55 27.42 21.38 -25.43
CA TYR A 55 27.20 21.76 -26.83
C TYR A 55 28.48 22.26 -27.51
N THR A 56 29.58 21.52 -27.36
CA THR A 56 30.75 21.75 -28.22
C THR A 56 30.55 21.09 -29.59
N PHE A 57 31.30 21.56 -30.59
CA PHE A 57 31.25 21.01 -31.94
C PHE A 57 31.49 19.50 -31.95
N ASP A 58 32.52 19.03 -31.24
CA ASP A 58 32.89 17.61 -31.20
C ASP A 58 31.77 16.72 -30.63
N HIS A 59 31.15 17.15 -29.52
CA HIS A 59 30.04 16.40 -28.91
C HIS A 59 28.84 16.28 -29.86
N VAL A 60 28.45 17.39 -30.49
CA VAL A 60 27.31 17.43 -31.40
C VAL A 60 27.59 16.61 -32.66
N PHE A 61 28.79 16.76 -33.23
CA PHE A 61 29.19 16.03 -34.42
C PHE A 61 29.21 14.52 -34.16
N PHE A 62 29.79 14.08 -33.05
CA PHE A 62 29.83 12.68 -32.68
C PHE A 62 28.42 12.10 -32.46
N GLN A 63 27.55 12.84 -31.77
CA GLN A 63 26.17 12.41 -31.54
C GLN A 63 25.37 12.31 -32.84
N LEU A 64 25.58 13.25 -33.77
CA LEU A 64 24.97 13.22 -35.10
C LEU A 64 25.48 12.02 -35.90
N GLN A 65 26.78 11.76 -35.86
CA GLN A 65 27.38 10.58 -36.49
C GLN A 65 26.76 9.29 -35.95
N LEU A 66 26.69 9.14 -34.62
CA LEU A 66 26.05 7.97 -33.98
C LEU A 66 24.59 7.82 -34.40
N LEU A 67 23.82 8.91 -34.43
CA LEU A 67 22.42 8.90 -34.83
C LEU A 67 22.25 8.46 -36.29
N LEU A 68 23.06 9.01 -37.19
CA LEU A 68 23.03 8.67 -38.62
C LEU A 68 23.43 7.21 -38.86
N PHE A 69 24.52 6.75 -38.25
CA PHE A 69 24.97 5.36 -38.41
C PHE A 69 24.03 4.36 -37.74
N SER A 70 23.45 4.69 -36.58
CA SER A 70 22.40 3.87 -35.96
C SER A 70 21.16 3.79 -36.85
N GLY A 71 20.76 4.89 -37.48
CA GLY A 71 19.66 4.92 -38.45
C GLY A 71 19.98 4.04 -39.68
N LEU A 72 21.17 4.19 -40.25
CA LEU A 72 21.65 3.39 -41.38
C LEU A 72 21.67 1.89 -41.04
N ALA A 73 22.23 1.51 -39.89
CA ALA A 73 22.24 0.13 -39.41
C ALA A 73 20.82 -0.42 -39.23
N PHE A 74 19.90 0.38 -38.67
CA PHE A 74 18.48 0.01 -38.55
C PHE A 74 17.85 -0.30 -39.91
N PHE A 75 18.08 0.55 -40.93
CA PHE A 75 17.53 0.34 -42.27
C PHE A 75 18.16 -0.87 -42.99
N LEU A 76 19.47 -1.10 -42.84
CA LEU A 76 20.12 -2.31 -43.36
C LEU A 76 19.56 -3.59 -42.70
N MET A 77 19.27 -3.54 -41.40
CA MET A 77 18.75 -4.68 -40.63
C MET A 77 17.22 -4.80 -40.60
N LEU A 78 16.50 -4.03 -41.42
CA LEU A 78 15.04 -3.93 -41.37
C LEU A 78 14.33 -5.28 -41.52
N LYS A 79 14.91 -6.23 -42.27
CA LYS A 79 14.42 -7.61 -42.43
C LYS A 79 14.42 -8.40 -41.11
N TYR A 80 15.39 -8.16 -40.23
CA TYR A 80 15.57 -8.87 -38.96
C TYR A 80 14.82 -8.21 -37.81
N LEU A 81 14.65 -6.88 -37.86
CA LEU A 81 13.98 -6.09 -36.82
C LEU A 81 12.45 -6.07 -36.94
N LYS A 82 11.88 -6.74 -37.94
CA LYS A 82 10.42 -6.81 -38.12
C LYS A 82 9.75 -7.49 -36.93
N ARG A 83 8.60 -6.96 -36.52
CA ARG A 83 7.78 -7.52 -35.42
C ARG A 83 7.40 -8.97 -35.70
N THR A 84 7.72 -9.88 -34.78
CA THR A 84 7.18 -11.23 -34.71
C THR A 84 5.85 -11.24 -33.95
N LEU A 85 4.94 -12.17 -34.27
CA LEU A 85 3.66 -12.34 -33.57
C LEU A 85 3.87 -13.05 -32.22
N THR A 86 4.63 -12.41 -31.35
CA THR A 86 5.00 -12.90 -30.03
C THR A 86 4.42 -11.96 -28.97
N LEU A 87 3.88 -12.54 -27.89
CA LEU A 87 3.45 -11.77 -26.72
C LEU A 87 4.67 -11.47 -25.86
N THR A 88 5.03 -10.19 -25.75
CA THR A 88 6.04 -9.72 -24.81
C THR A 88 5.41 -9.61 -23.43
N LEU A 89 5.83 -10.46 -22.49
CA LEU A 89 5.40 -10.37 -21.11
C LEU A 89 6.30 -9.37 -20.38
N GLU A 90 5.79 -8.17 -20.13
CA GLU A 90 6.51 -7.16 -19.36
C GLU A 90 6.44 -7.46 -17.85
N PHE A 91 7.40 -6.92 -17.09
CA PHE A 91 7.41 -7.02 -15.62
C PHE A 91 6.16 -6.39 -14.97
N ASP A 92 5.43 -5.52 -15.67
CA ASP A 92 4.12 -5.02 -15.24
C ASP A 92 3.12 -6.16 -14.99
N TRP A 93 3.18 -7.25 -15.77
CA TRP A 93 2.36 -8.43 -15.51
C TRP A 93 2.66 -9.04 -14.14
N PHE A 94 3.95 -9.13 -13.78
CA PHE A 94 4.37 -9.65 -12.48
C PHE A 94 3.70 -8.81 -11.38
N TRP A 95 3.78 -7.48 -11.45
CA TRP A 95 3.12 -6.63 -10.47
C TRP A 95 1.61 -6.79 -10.45
N ARG A 96 0.93 -6.86 -11.59
CA ARG A 96 -0.54 -6.98 -11.63
C ARG A 96 -1.06 -8.33 -11.14
N LYS A 97 -0.35 -9.42 -11.40
CA LYS A 97 -0.78 -10.77 -11.03
C LYS A 97 -0.31 -11.14 -9.63
N PHE A 98 0.96 -10.90 -9.33
CA PHE A 98 1.56 -11.24 -8.05
C PHE A 98 0.96 -10.42 -6.92
N SER A 99 0.73 -9.10 -7.10
CA SER A 99 0.11 -8.28 -6.05
C SER A 99 -1.29 -8.74 -5.70
N LYS A 100 -2.12 -9.12 -6.68
CA LYS A 100 -3.47 -9.66 -6.44
C LYS A 100 -3.45 -10.96 -5.62
N ILE A 101 -2.48 -11.83 -5.90
CA ILE A 101 -2.29 -13.07 -5.15
C ILE A 101 -1.86 -12.74 -3.72
N LEU A 102 -0.84 -11.89 -3.55
CA LEU A 102 -0.36 -11.47 -2.23
C LEU A 102 -1.48 -10.84 -1.39
N ILE A 103 -2.21 -9.85 -1.93
CA ILE A 103 -3.30 -9.18 -1.22
C ILE A 103 -4.34 -10.20 -0.77
N LYS A 104 -4.74 -11.13 -1.65
CA LYS A 104 -5.73 -12.16 -1.32
C LYS A 104 -5.26 -13.07 -0.19
N GLU A 105 -4.01 -13.52 -0.21
CA GLU A 105 -3.47 -14.36 0.87
C GLU A 105 -3.39 -13.58 2.20
N PHE A 106 -2.91 -12.33 2.15
CA PHE A 106 -2.86 -11.46 3.32
C PHE A 106 -4.26 -11.21 3.91
N ASP A 107 -5.27 -10.92 3.09
CA ASP A 107 -6.64 -10.68 3.53
C ASP A 107 -7.23 -11.91 4.24
N ILE A 108 -7.07 -13.11 3.66
CA ILE A 108 -7.57 -14.37 4.25
C ILE A 108 -6.89 -14.65 5.59
N HIS A 109 -5.57 -14.46 5.68
CA HIS A 109 -4.83 -14.70 6.91
C HIS A 109 -5.17 -13.65 7.99
N ALA A 110 -5.33 -12.38 7.61
CA ALA A 110 -5.72 -11.31 8.52
C ALA A 110 -7.14 -11.55 9.06
N GLU A 111 -8.10 -11.88 8.21
CA GLU A 111 -9.50 -12.12 8.61
C GLU A 111 -9.65 -13.35 9.51
N ARG A 112 -8.93 -14.45 9.19
CA ARG A 112 -8.90 -15.64 10.06
C ARG A 112 -8.29 -15.35 11.43
N THR A 113 -7.22 -14.57 11.47
CA THR A 113 -6.55 -14.23 12.74
C THR A 113 -7.44 -13.30 13.57
N ALA A 114 -7.99 -12.25 12.95
CA ALA A 114 -8.90 -11.31 13.60
C ALA A 114 -10.15 -12.01 14.14
N SER A 115 -10.79 -12.87 13.35
CA SER A 115 -11.98 -13.62 13.78
C SER A 115 -11.67 -14.61 14.91
N ASN A 116 -10.53 -15.30 14.88
CA ASN A 116 -10.12 -16.20 15.97
C ASN A 116 -9.87 -15.46 17.28
N ILE A 117 -9.22 -14.30 17.21
CA ILE A 117 -8.98 -13.41 18.35
C ILE A 117 -10.30 -12.90 18.90
N MET A 118 -11.16 -12.34 18.03
CA MET A 118 -12.48 -11.82 18.40
C MET A 118 -13.33 -12.90 19.08
N ASN A 119 -13.42 -14.10 18.49
CA ASN A 119 -14.16 -15.22 19.05
C ASN A 119 -13.59 -15.71 20.39
N LYS A 120 -12.27 -15.64 20.59
CA LYS A 120 -11.63 -15.96 21.87
C LYS A 120 -12.04 -14.94 22.94
N TYR A 121 -12.02 -13.64 22.62
CA TYR A 121 -12.47 -12.60 23.54
C TYR A 121 -13.95 -12.73 23.88
N ILE A 122 -14.82 -12.95 22.90
CA ILE A 122 -16.26 -13.15 23.13
C ILE A 122 -16.50 -14.34 24.06
N LYS A 123 -15.83 -15.48 23.83
CA LYS A 123 -15.95 -16.66 24.70
C LYS A 123 -15.45 -16.41 26.13
N ILE A 124 -14.36 -15.67 26.28
CA ILE A 124 -13.85 -15.28 27.60
C ILE A 124 -14.88 -14.39 28.30
N PHE A 125 -15.42 -13.41 27.59
CA PHE A 125 -16.40 -12.47 28.11
C PHE A 125 -17.69 -13.19 28.55
N ASP A 126 -18.23 -14.08 27.70
CA ASP A 126 -19.38 -14.91 28.03
C ASP A 126 -19.14 -15.80 29.24
N LYS A 127 -17.93 -16.39 29.35
CA LYS A 127 -17.55 -17.22 30.50
C LYS A 127 -17.48 -16.38 31.78
N THR A 128 -16.92 -15.17 31.71
CA THR A 128 -16.87 -14.25 32.86
C THR A 128 -18.27 -13.80 33.27
N ILE A 129 -19.13 -13.41 32.32
CA ILE A 129 -20.52 -13.05 32.60
C ILE A 129 -21.26 -14.23 33.24
N LYS A 130 -21.17 -15.43 32.67
CA LYS A 130 -21.82 -16.63 33.25
C LYS A 130 -21.31 -16.95 34.66
N THR A 131 -20.02 -16.77 34.90
CA THR A 131 -19.41 -16.99 36.23
C THR A 131 -19.87 -15.93 37.25
N LEU A 132 -19.93 -14.66 36.82
CA LEU A 132 -20.45 -13.56 37.62
C LEU A 132 -21.94 -13.75 37.95
N TYR A 133 -22.77 -14.08 36.97
CA TYR A 133 -24.19 -14.41 37.18
C TYR A 133 -24.38 -15.61 38.11
N LYS A 134 -23.49 -16.61 38.06
CA LYS A 134 -23.55 -17.76 38.97
C LYS A 134 -23.27 -17.36 40.44
N HIS A 135 -22.45 -16.34 40.68
CA HIS A 135 -22.10 -15.91 42.04
C HIS A 135 -22.96 -14.75 42.56
N HIS A 136 -23.33 -13.80 41.70
CA HIS A 136 -24.03 -12.56 42.05
C HIS A 136 -25.46 -12.46 41.46
N GLY A 137 -25.94 -13.49 40.76
CA GLY A 137 -27.31 -13.51 40.25
C GLY A 137 -28.36 -13.66 41.36
N PRO A 138 -29.65 -13.53 41.04
CA PRO A 138 -30.77 -13.62 42.00
C PRO A 138 -30.88 -14.97 42.73
N SER A 139 -30.19 -16.01 42.27
CA SER A 139 -30.05 -17.33 42.93
C SER A 139 -28.65 -17.59 43.50
N GLY A 140 -27.74 -16.62 43.38
CA GLY A 140 -26.35 -16.69 43.80
C GLY A 140 -26.21 -16.62 45.32
N ILE A 141 -25.04 -17.00 45.83
CA ILE A 141 -24.75 -17.10 47.27
C ILE A 141 -25.01 -15.76 48.01
N LEU A 142 -24.83 -14.63 47.32
CA LEU A 142 -25.11 -13.27 47.82
C LEU A 142 -26.55 -12.79 47.55
N GLY A 143 -27.27 -13.41 46.62
CA GLY A 143 -28.66 -13.06 46.26
C GLY A 143 -29.72 -13.84 47.05
N ARG A 144 -29.32 -14.83 47.83
CA ARG A 144 -30.23 -15.56 48.74
C ARG A 144 -30.72 -14.62 49.83
N THR A 145 -32.03 -14.51 50.00
CA THR A 145 -32.63 -13.86 51.16
C THR A 145 -32.37 -14.73 52.39
N TRP A 146 -31.38 -14.35 53.20
CA TRP A 146 -31.07 -15.07 54.43
C TRP A 146 -32.28 -14.98 55.39
N PRO A 147 -32.61 -16.05 56.14
CA PRO A 147 -33.65 -16.00 57.16
C PRO A 147 -33.38 -14.84 58.12
N THR A 148 -34.40 -14.02 58.39
CA THR A 148 -34.29 -12.77 59.17
C THR A 148 -33.65 -12.98 60.54
N GLY A 149 -33.82 -14.16 61.15
CA GLY A 149 -33.18 -14.53 62.42
C GLY A 149 -31.65 -14.60 62.35
N ASN A 150 -31.07 -15.02 61.22
CA ASN A 150 -29.62 -15.13 61.08
C ASN A 150 -28.97 -13.75 60.88
N MET A 151 -29.67 -12.82 60.22
CA MET A 151 -29.23 -11.42 60.13
C MET A 151 -29.19 -10.76 61.51
N ALA A 152 -30.26 -10.93 62.31
CA ALA A 152 -30.34 -10.36 63.66
C ALA A 152 -29.26 -10.90 64.62
N PHE A 153 -28.90 -12.18 64.48
CA PHE A 153 -27.81 -12.78 65.25
C PHE A 153 -26.45 -12.16 64.91
N TRP A 154 -26.10 -12.04 63.63
CA TRP A 154 -24.83 -11.46 63.23
C TRP A 154 -24.72 -9.96 63.54
N THR A 155 -25.82 -9.20 63.41
CA THR A 155 -25.81 -7.80 63.80
C THR A 155 -25.60 -7.63 65.30
N THR A 156 -26.22 -8.45 66.15
CA THR A 156 -25.98 -8.41 67.61
C THR A 156 -24.57 -8.82 67.98
N VAL A 157 -23.98 -9.83 67.33
CA VAL A 157 -22.58 -10.23 67.55
C VAL A 157 -21.61 -9.11 67.16
N ILE A 158 -21.81 -8.48 66.00
CA ILE A 158 -20.98 -7.35 65.55
C ILE A 158 -21.11 -6.18 66.54
N LEU A 159 -22.33 -5.85 66.97
CA LEU A 159 -22.58 -4.75 67.91
C LEU A 159 -21.97 -5.03 69.30
N ALA A 160 -22.06 -6.26 69.79
CA ALA A 160 -21.41 -6.69 71.03
C ALA A 160 -19.88 -6.63 70.92
N SER A 161 -19.31 -7.10 69.81
CA SER A 161 -17.86 -7.02 69.58
C SER A 161 -17.37 -5.57 69.50
N TYR A 162 -18.14 -4.69 68.87
CA TYR A 162 -17.86 -3.26 68.80
C TYR A 162 -17.90 -2.61 70.18
N LEU A 163 -18.90 -2.93 71.01
CA LEU A 163 -19.00 -2.44 72.38
C LEU A 163 -17.83 -2.92 73.25
N ILE A 164 -17.41 -4.18 73.12
CA ILE A 164 -16.26 -4.73 73.84
C ILE A 164 -14.97 -4.01 73.45
N ILE A 165 -14.75 -3.78 72.14
CA ILE A 165 -13.59 -3.02 71.65
C ILE A 165 -13.64 -1.56 72.11
N TYR A 166 -14.82 -0.96 72.20
CA TYR A 166 -14.99 0.42 72.63
C TYR A 166 -14.79 0.62 74.16
N LEU A 167 -15.10 -0.40 74.96
CA LEU A 167 -14.97 -0.38 76.42
C LEU A 167 -13.59 -0.85 76.93
N LEU A 168 -12.77 -1.45 76.06
CA LEU A 168 -11.35 -1.79 76.27
C LEU A 168 -10.46 -0.59 75.92
#